data_AF-A0A9X0CZE6-F1
#
_entry.id   AF-A0A9X0CZE6-F1
#
_cell.length_a   1.000
_cell.length_b   1.000
_cell.length_c   1.000
_cell.angle_alpha   90.00
_cell.angle_beta   90.00
_cell.angle_gamma   90.00
#
_symmetry.space_group_name_H-M   'P 1'
#
loop_
_entity.id
_entity.type
_entity.pdbx_description
1 polymer ?
#
loop_
_entity_poly.entity_id
_entity_poly.type
_entity_poly.pdbx_seq_one_letter_code
_entity_poly.pdbx_strand_id
1 'polypeptide(L)'
;MAAVDRWMSVLLPKLKPLLYANGGPIIAVQVENEYGSYFTCDHQYMSHLQDVFEQHLGKDVILFTTDGYNDRMLECGSLPTLFTTVDFGAGVDPAVPFSYLRKFQPKGPLVNSEFYPGWLDHWAEGHQTRDAAPIAKYLDKILAMNASVNMYMFEGGTSFGFMNGANGFQDSRLYQPQPTSYDYDAPLTEAGDPTTKYFVIMETIAKYATVPPGPVPPATQKFAYGKVMMRKVSSILIFCIT
;
A
#
# COMPACT_ATOMS: atom_id res chain seq x y z
N MET A 1 5.03 -5.42 -23.49
CA MET A 1 4.39 -4.14 -23.09
C MET A 1 2.97 -3.96 -23.65
N ALA A 2 2.64 -4.44 -24.86
CA ALA A 2 1.31 -4.24 -25.48
C ALA A 2 0.05 -4.55 -24.62
N ALA A 3 0.09 -5.52 -23.71
CA ALA A 3 -1.03 -5.78 -22.80
C ALA A 3 -1.22 -4.66 -21.78
N VAL A 4 -0.11 -4.15 -21.22
CA VAL A 4 -0.09 -2.99 -20.31
C VAL A 4 -0.63 -1.76 -21.04
N ASP A 5 -0.18 -1.51 -22.26
CA ASP A 5 -0.60 -0.34 -23.04
C ASP A 5 -2.11 -0.34 -23.28
N ARG A 6 -2.67 -1.50 -23.66
CA ARG A 6 -4.12 -1.64 -23.86
C ARG A 6 -4.89 -1.36 -22.57
N TRP A 7 -4.43 -1.88 -21.44
CA TRP A 7 -5.08 -1.64 -20.16
C TRP A 7 -5.00 -0.17 -19.74
N MET A 8 -3.80 0.42 -19.78
CA MET A 8 -3.56 1.80 -19.37
C MET A 8 -4.27 2.81 -20.28
N SER A 9 -4.41 2.50 -21.57
CA SER A 9 -5.20 3.32 -22.52
C SER A 9 -6.69 3.40 -22.19
N VAL A 10 -7.21 2.50 -21.33
CA VAL A 10 -8.58 2.55 -20.81
C VAL A 10 -8.61 3.21 -19.43
N LEU A 11 -7.71 2.81 -18.54
CA LEU A 11 -7.69 3.27 -17.15
C LEU A 11 -7.31 4.76 -17.04
N LEU A 12 -6.17 5.15 -17.60
CA LEU A 12 -5.60 6.48 -17.38
C LEU A 12 -6.48 7.63 -17.91
N PRO A 13 -7.15 7.51 -19.08
CA PRO A 13 -8.10 8.53 -19.50
C PRO A 13 -9.29 8.73 -18.55
N LYS A 14 -9.71 7.67 -17.82
CA LYS A 14 -10.75 7.80 -16.79
C LYS A 14 -10.25 8.54 -15.54
N LEU A 15 -8.95 8.45 -15.25
CA LEU A 15 -8.32 9.15 -14.12
C LEU A 15 -7.96 10.61 -14.44
N LYS A 16 -7.69 10.93 -15.71
CA LYS A 16 -7.34 12.29 -16.15
C LYS A 16 -8.25 13.41 -15.60
N PRO A 17 -9.59 13.34 -15.68
CA PRO A 17 -10.45 14.40 -15.12
C PRO A 17 -10.39 14.49 -13.59
N LEU A 18 -9.85 13.48 -12.90
CA LEU A 18 -9.70 13.45 -11.45
C LEU A 18 -8.33 13.98 -10.98
N LEU A 19 -7.44 14.36 -11.90
CA LEU A 19 -6.16 15.00 -11.56
C LEU A 19 -6.40 16.35 -10.89
N TYR A 20 -5.54 16.69 -9.94
CA TYR A 20 -5.58 17.97 -9.22
C TYR A 20 -5.46 19.17 -10.16
N ALA A 21 -4.61 19.07 -11.18
CA ALA A 21 -4.50 20.08 -12.24
C ALA A 21 -5.83 20.29 -13.03
N ASN A 22 -6.73 19.30 -13.00
CA ASN A 22 -8.05 19.34 -13.63
C ASN A 22 -9.19 19.53 -12.61
N GLY A 23 -8.88 19.90 -11.36
CA GLY A 23 -9.85 20.16 -10.30
C GLY A 23 -10.29 18.94 -9.48
N GLY A 24 -9.65 17.78 -9.67
CA GLY A 24 -9.92 16.57 -8.90
C GLY A 24 -8.97 16.33 -7.72
N PRO A 25 -9.06 15.17 -7.03
CA PRO A 25 -8.28 14.89 -5.84
C PRO A 25 -6.91 14.24 -6.08
N ILE A 26 -6.59 13.78 -7.30
CA ILE A 26 -5.35 13.02 -7.56
C ILE A 26 -4.16 13.98 -7.71
N ILE A 27 -3.31 14.05 -6.68
CA ILE A 27 -2.15 14.95 -6.62
C ILE A 27 -0.85 14.35 -7.19
N ALA A 28 -0.72 13.02 -7.16
CA ALA A 28 0.44 12.27 -7.65
C ALA A 28 0.02 10.85 -8.04
N VAL A 29 0.81 10.19 -8.88
CA VAL A 29 0.55 8.82 -9.36
C VAL A 29 1.85 8.01 -9.36
N GLN A 30 1.82 6.83 -8.75
CA GLN A 30 2.96 5.93 -8.72
C GLN A 30 3.12 5.20 -10.07
N VAL A 31 4.36 5.05 -10.53
CA VAL A 31 4.75 4.26 -11.70
C VAL A 31 5.44 2.99 -11.17
N GLU A 32 4.87 1.83 -11.50
CA GLU A 32 5.28 0.53 -10.94
C GLU A 32 5.17 0.45 -9.41
N ASN A 33 5.58 -0.67 -8.82
CA ASN A 33 5.62 -0.86 -7.37
C ASN A 33 6.82 -1.70 -6.94
N GLU A 34 7.71 -1.12 -6.14
CA GLU A 34 8.94 -1.78 -5.65
C GLU A 34 9.69 -2.52 -6.76
N TYR A 35 9.82 -1.91 -7.94
CA TYR A 35 10.39 -2.57 -9.10
C TYR A 35 11.85 -3.02 -8.83
N GLY A 36 12.56 -2.31 -7.97
CA GLY A 36 13.89 -2.68 -7.49
C GLY A 36 13.96 -3.96 -6.67
N SER A 37 12.85 -4.40 -6.07
CA SER A 37 12.73 -5.71 -5.42
C SER A 37 12.60 -6.85 -6.43
N TYR A 38 12.28 -6.54 -7.70
CA TYR A 38 12.20 -7.52 -8.77
C TYR A 38 13.56 -7.73 -9.46
N PHE A 39 13.86 -8.97 -9.85
CA PHE A 39 15.20 -9.35 -10.30
C PHE A 39 15.63 -8.77 -11.67
N THR A 40 14.68 -8.27 -12.47
CA THR A 40 14.92 -7.95 -13.89
C THR A 40 15.69 -6.65 -14.11
N CYS A 41 15.43 -5.59 -13.32
CA CYS A 41 16.13 -4.31 -13.41
C CYS A 41 16.15 -3.70 -14.84
N ASP A 42 14.99 -3.66 -15.52
CA ASP A 42 14.84 -3.11 -16.87
C ASP A 42 14.34 -1.64 -16.83
N HIS A 43 15.26 -0.69 -17.03
CA HIS A 43 14.93 0.73 -17.10
C HIS A 43 14.22 1.15 -18.39
N GLN A 44 14.31 0.36 -19.47
CA GLN A 44 13.53 0.64 -20.69
C GLN A 44 12.05 0.38 -20.44
N TYR A 45 11.73 -0.68 -19.68
CA TYR A 45 10.38 -0.94 -19.20
C TYR A 45 9.85 0.22 -18.33
N MET A 46 10.62 0.66 -17.34
CA MET A 46 10.22 1.79 -16.49
C MET A 46 10.00 3.08 -17.29
N SER A 47 10.88 3.36 -18.26
CA SER A 47 10.79 4.55 -19.13
C SER A 47 9.56 4.48 -20.03
N HIS A 48 9.25 3.29 -20.57
CA HIS A 48 8.02 3.05 -21.34
C HIS A 48 6.76 3.29 -20.50
N LEU A 49 6.74 2.87 -19.23
CA LEU A 49 5.61 3.16 -18.35
C LEU A 49 5.46 4.65 -18.08
N GLN A 50 6.56 5.38 -17.83
CA GLN A 50 6.53 6.83 -17.72
C GLN A 50 5.90 7.47 -18.97
N ASP A 51 6.35 7.08 -20.16
CA ASP A 51 5.84 7.61 -21.43
C ASP A 51 4.32 7.36 -21.58
N VAL A 52 3.84 6.16 -21.25
CA VAL A 52 2.41 5.83 -21.28
C VAL A 52 1.61 6.70 -20.30
N PHE A 53 2.13 6.92 -19.09
CA PHE A 53 1.47 7.75 -18.08
C PHE A 53 1.41 9.21 -18.54
N GLU A 54 2.53 9.77 -18.98
CA GLU A 54 2.60 11.15 -19.48
C GLU A 54 1.73 11.37 -20.73
N GLN A 55 1.67 10.41 -21.65
CA GLN A 55 0.83 10.47 -22.84
C GLN A 55 -0.65 10.67 -22.48
N HIS A 56 -1.14 9.96 -21.45
CA HIS A 56 -2.55 10.01 -21.07
C HIS A 56 -2.87 11.11 -20.06
N LEU A 57 -2.03 11.26 -19.03
CA LEU A 57 -2.27 12.16 -17.88
C LEU A 57 -1.70 13.57 -18.12
N GLY A 58 -0.75 13.73 -19.03
CA GLY A 58 0.02 14.97 -19.21
C GLY A 58 1.29 14.98 -18.36
N LYS A 59 2.11 16.03 -18.53
CA LYS A 59 3.41 16.16 -17.85
C LYS A 59 3.36 16.96 -16.53
N ASP A 60 2.21 17.54 -16.20
CA ASP A 60 2.04 18.35 -14.99
C ASP A 60 1.74 17.49 -13.74
N VAL A 61 1.36 16.22 -13.92
CA VAL A 61 1.15 15.29 -12.79
C VAL A 61 2.49 14.84 -12.23
N ILE A 62 2.57 14.75 -10.90
CA ILE A 62 3.75 14.19 -10.23
C ILE A 62 3.71 12.67 -10.40
N LEU A 63 4.61 12.14 -11.22
CA LEU A 63 4.87 10.72 -11.31
C LEU A 63 6.01 10.34 -10.36
N PHE A 64 5.81 9.28 -9.58
CA PHE A 64 6.78 8.85 -8.57
C PHE A 64 6.99 7.33 -8.56
N THR A 65 8.09 6.86 -7.96
CA THR A 65 8.35 5.43 -7.69
C THR A 65 8.51 5.19 -6.19
N THR A 66 8.32 3.96 -5.74
CA THR A 66 8.50 3.53 -4.35
C THR A 66 9.29 2.24 -4.32
N ASP A 67 10.32 2.20 -3.49
CA ASP A 67 11.17 1.02 -3.27
C ASP A 67 11.72 0.98 -1.84
N GLY A 68 12.04 -0.23 -1.36
CA GLY A 68 12.79 -0.42 -0.13
C GLY A 68 14.17 0.28 -0.13
N TYR A 69 14.68 0.60 1.07
CA TYR A 69 15.80 1.52 1.26
C TYR A 69 17.21 0.88 1.18
N ASN A 70 17.55 0.25 0.06
CA ASN A 70 18.95 -0.14 -0.22
C ASN A 70 19.39 0.26 -1.63
N ASP A 71 20.71 0.31 -1.83
CA ASP A 71 21.30 0.81 -3.08
C ASP A 71 20.82 0.01 -4.31
N ARG A 72 20.68 -1.32 -4.22
CA ARG A 72 20.22 -2.15 -5.34
C ARG A 72 18.76 -1.87 -5.71
N MET A 73 17.87 -1.84 -4.71
CA MET A 73 16.45 -1.59 -4.96
C MET A 73 16.26 -0.19 -5.56
N LEU A 74 16.91 0.82 -5.00
CA LEU A 74 16.80 2.18 -5.52
C LEU A 74 17.46 2.36 -6.89
N GLU A 75 18.59 1.70 -7.18
CA GLU A 75 19.22 1.71 -8.50
C GLU A 75 18.33 1.10 -9.58
N CYS A 76 17.66 0.00 -9.29
CA CYS A 76 16.80 -0.68 -10.26
C CYS A 76 15.39 -0.09 -10.37
N GLY A 77 14.82 0.41 -9.27
CA GLY A 77 13.45 0.91 -9.20
C GLY A 77 13.28 2.40 -9.48
N SER A 78 14.35 3.20 -9.39
CA SER A 78 14.29 4.64 -9.66
C SER A 78 14.55 4.98 -11.13
N LEU A 79 13.93 6.07 -11.59
CA LEU A 79 14.32 6.78 -12.82
C LEU A 79 14.63 8.25 -12.51
N PRO A 80 15.72 8.84 -13.05
CA PRO A 80 16.07 10.25 -12.79
C PRO A 80 14.99 11.27 -13.16
N THR A 81 14.07 10.90 -14.05
CA THR A 81 12.95 11.70 -14.55
C THR A 81 11.68 11.56 -13.71
N LEU A 82 11.63 10.61 -12.78
CA LEU A 82 10.51 10.39 -11.86
C LEU A 82 10.92 10.81 -10.44
N PHE A 83 9.95 11.15 -9.60
CA PHE A 83 10.22 11.44 -8.20
C PHE A 83 10.42 10.13 -7.41
N THR A 84 11.58 9.92 -6.81
CA THR A 84 11.80 8.71 -5.99
C THR A 84 11.25 8.88 -4.58
N THR A 85 10.63 7.83 -4.05
CA THR A 85 10.23 7.69 -2.64
C THR A 85 10.73 6.35 -2.09
N VAL A 86 10.65 6.17 -0.77
CA VAL A 86 11.02 4.91 -0.11
C VAL A 86 9.86 4.42 0.76
N ASP A 87 9.86 3.13 1.09
CA ASP A 87 9.01 2.57 2.13
C ASP A 87 9.82 1.99 3.30
N PHE A 88 9.22 2.00 4.49
CA PHE A 88 9.76 1.38 5.70
C PHE A 88 8.75 1.42 6.86
N GLY A 89 8.81 0.42 7.74
CA GLY A 89 7.90 0.29 8.88
C GLY A 89 8.41 0.84 10.21
N ALA A 90 7.57 0.71 11.23
CA ALA A 90 7.98 0.95 12.61
C ALA A 90 9.13 0.03 13.04
N GLY A 91 10.07 0.56 13.81
CA GLY A 91 11.31 -0.11 14.20
C GLY A 91 12.55 0.48 13.52
N VAL A 92 12.37 1.10 12.34
CA VAL A 92 13.45 1.73 11.56
C VAL A 92 13.57 3.20 11.93
N ASP A 93 14.77 3.68 12.25
CA ASP A 93 14.98 5.11 12.43
C ASP A 93 14.88 5.82 11.06
N PRO A 94 13.93 6.77 10.85
CA PRO A 94 13.68 7.38 9.55
C PRO A 94 14.89 8.08 8.93
N ALA A 95 15.87 8.52 9.72
CA ALA A 95 17.09 9.12 9.20
C ALA A 95 17.86 8.16 8.27
N VAL A 96 17.79 6.85 8.51
CA VAL A 96 18.47 5.83 7.71
C VAL A 96 17.86 5.72 6.30
N PRO A 97 16.59 5.32 6.10
CA PRO A 97 16.00 5.21 4.77
C PRO A 97 16.02 6.54 4.02
N PHE A 98 15.80 7.66 4.69
CA PHE A 98 15.88 8.98 4.05
C PHE A 98 17.30 9.37 3.62
N SER A 99 18.35 8.84 4.26
CA SER A 99 19.72 9.02 3.76
C SER A 99 19.98 8.26 2.45
N TYR A 100 19.40 7.06 2.29
CA TYR A 100 19.45 6.32 1.03
C TYR A 100 18.66 7.04 -0.06
N LEU A 101 17.44 7.49 0.25
CA LEU A 101 16.62 8.28 -0.66
C LEU A 101 17.40 9.49 -1.20
N ARG A 102 18.15 10.20 -0.36
CA ARG A 102 18.89 11.41 -0.77
C ARG A 102 20.02 11.15 -1.78
N LYS A 103 20.50 9.92 -1.93
CA LYS A 103 21.45 9.55 -2.99
C LYS A 103 20.80 9.60 -4.38
N PHE A 104 19.52 9.25 -4.46
CA PHE A 104 18.75 9.14 -5.71
C PHE A 104 17.83 10.36 -5.95
N GLN A 105 17.37 11.00 -4.88
CA GLN A 105 16.55 12.20 -4.89
C GLN A 105 17.18 13.28 -3.98
N PRO A 106 18.24 13.99 -4.44
CA PRO A 106 19.00 14.91 -3.59
C PRO A 106 18.20 16.11 -3.06
N LYS A 107 17.09 16.47 -3.74
CA LYS A 107 16.22 17.59 -3.41
C LYS A 107 14.76 17.19 -3.47
N GLY A 108 13.89 17.96 -2.82
CA GLY A 108 12.46 17.71 -2.75
C GLY A 108 12.02 17.12 -1.40
N PRO A 109 10.72 16.81 -1.24
CA PRO A 109 10.21 16.32 0.03
C PRO A 109 10.83 14.96 0.39
N LEU A 110 10.83 14.65 1.68
CA LEU A 110 11.01 13.28 2.16
C LEU A 110 9.64 12.61 2.14
N VAL A 111 9.54 11.41 1.58
CA VAL A 111 8.28 10.68 1.49
C VAL A 111 8.53 9.22 1.88
N ASN A 112 7.81 8.76 2.90
CA ASN A 112 7.63 7.34 3.18
C ASN A 112 6.28 6.92 2.58
N SER A 113 6.31 6.24 1.43
CA SER A 113 5.09 5.88 0.69
C SER A 113 4.37 4.67 1.28
N GLU A 114 5.01 3.87 2.14
CA GLU A 114 4.37 2.78 2.87
C GLU A 114 4.95 2.65 4.28
N PHE A 115 4.29 3.29 5.25
CA PHE A 115 4.58 3.12 6.67
C PHE A 115 3.66 2.05 7.26
N TYR A 116 4.24 0.93 7.70
CA TYR A 116 3.51 -0.27 8.08
C TYR A 116 3.07 -0.26 9.57
N PRO A 117 1.76 -0.07 9.89
CA PRO A 117 1.23 -0.09 11.25
C PRO A 117 0.97 -1.51 11.78
N GLY A 118 1.00 -2.50 10.89
CA GLY A 118 0.82 -3.92 11.15
C GLY A 118 1.55 -4.74 10.09
N TRP A 119 1.03 -5.91 9.68
CA TRP A 119 1.63 -6.73 8.63
C TRP A 119 0.62 -7.73 8.02
N LEU A 120 1.01 -8.35 6.90
CA LEU A 120 0.23 -9.41 6.27
C LEU A 120 0.34 -10.73 7.02
N ASP A 121 -0.70 -11.56 6.90
CA ASP A 121 -0.74 -12.92 7.43
C ASP A 121 -0.55 -13.98 6.33
N HIS A 122 -0.20 -15.19 6.75
CA HIS A 122 -0.35 -16.40 5.95
C HIS A 122 -1.22 -17.43 6.68
N TRP A 123 -1.88 -18.30 5.91
CA TRP A 123 -2.57 -19.45 6.49
C TRP A 123 -1.64 -20.30 7.35
N ALA A 124 -2.14 -20.72 8.52
CA ALA A 124 -1.44 -21.53 9.52
C ALA A 124 -0.30 -20.82 10.29
N GLU A 125 -0.08 -19.53 10.09
CA GLU A 125 0.80 -18.71 10.93
C GLU A 125 0.01 -18.03 12.08
N GLY A 126 0.73 -17.51 13.07
CA GLY A 126 0.12 -16.62 14.06
C GLY A 126 -0.21 -15.28 13.42
N HIS A 127 -1.36 -14.71 13.76
CA HIS A 127 -1.78 -13.39 13.29
C HIS A 127 -0.73 -12.32 13.64
N GLN A 128 -0.32 -11.55 12.64
CA GLN A 128 0.68 -10.51 12.78
C GLN A 128 0.08 -9.27 13.44
N THR A 129 0.66 -8.87 14.56
CA THR A 129 0.24 -7.68 15.31
C THR A 129 1.44 -6.80 15.65
N ARG A 130 1.22 -5.49 15.76
CA ARG A 130 2.17 -4.50 16.22
C ARG A 130 1.54 -3.57 17.25
N ASP A 131 2.27 -3.35 18.33
CA ASP A 131 1.83 -2.43 19.39
C ASP A 131 1.65 -1.00 18.87
N ALA A 132 0.62 -0.32 19.36
CA ALA A 132 0.29 1.06 18.97
C ALA A 132 1.40 2.08 19.35
N ALA A 133 2.12 1.85 20.45
CA ALA A 133 3.14 2.77 20.95
C ALA A 133 4.35 2.92 20.01
N PRO A 134 4.96 1.83 19.48
CA PRO A 134 5.92 1.92 18.38
C PRO A 134 5.39 2.69 17.17
N ILE A 135 4.15 2.44 16.74
CA ILE A 135 3.58 3.11 15.56
C ILE A 135 3.54 4.63 15.78
N ALA A 136 3.01 5.09 16.91
CA ALA A 136 2.98 6.51 17.27
C ALA A 136 4.39 7.11 17.35
N LYS A 137 5.35 6.41 17.98
CA LYS A 137 6.73 6.86 18.13
C LYS A 137 7.42 7.07 16.77
N TYR A 138 7.32 6.12 15.86
CA TYR A 138 8.01 6.22 14.56
C TYR A 138 7.28 7.15 13.59
N LEU A 139 5.95 7.24 13.65
CA LEU A 139 5.18 8.26 12.94
C LEU A 139 5.60 9.67 13.37
N ASP A 140 5.71 9.92 14.68
CA ASP A 140 6.15 11.21 15.23
C ASP A 140 7.55 11.59 14.71
N LYS A 141 8.49 10.63 14.69
CA LYS A 141 9.83 10.84 14.11
C LYS A 141 9.78 11.21 12.63
N ILE A 142 8.95 10.55 11.82
CA ILE A 142 8.81 10.85 10.40
C ILE A 142 8.25 12.26 10.20
N LEU A 143 7.18 12.61 10.90
CA LEU A 143 6.53 13.93 10.81
C LEU A 143 7.44 15.06 11.33
N ALA A 144 8.23 14.82 12.38
CA ALA A 144 9.22 15.77 12.89
C ALA A 144 10.30 16.14 11.87
N MET A 145 10.55 15.29 10.88
CA MET A 145 11.47 15.57 9.76
C MET A 145 10.81 16.35 8.61
N ASN A 146 9.55 16.81 8.79
CA ASN A 146 8.73 17.43 7.74
C ASN A 146 8.57 16.51 6.51
N ALA A 147 8.56 15.20 6.74
CA ALA A 147 8.34 14.19 5.71
C ALA A 147 6.84 13.94 5.51
N SER A 148 6.45 13.68 4.27
CA SER A 148 5.14 13.09 3.97
C SER A 148 5.17 11.59 4.24
N VAL A 149 4.03 11.04 4.64
CA VAL A 149 3.91 9.62 4.99
C VAL A 149 2.55 9.10 4.58
N ASN A 150 2.52 7.89 4.01
CA ASN A 150 1.31 7.14 3.75
C ASN A 150 1.27 5.90 4.66
N MET A 151 0.10 5.61 5.25
CA MET A 151 -0.09 4.52 6.20
C MET A 151 -0.56 3.27 5.47
N TYR A 152 0.28 2.25 5.38
CA TYR A 152 -0.04 0.99 4.67
C TYR A 152 -0.20 -0.16 5.68
N MET A 153 -1.41 -0.59 6.07
CA MET A 153 -2.74 -0.08 5.69
C MET A 153 -3.33 0.82 6.78
N PHE A 154 -4.10 1.84 6.40
CA PHE A 154 -4.96 2.57 7.35
C PHE A 154 -6.23 1.77 7.71
N GLU A 155 -6.81 1.12 6.71
CA GLU A 155 -7.84 0.06 6.81
C GLU A 155 -7.48 -0.96 5.74
N GLY A 156 -7.36 -2.24 6.10
CA GLY A 156 -7.00 -3.28 5.13
C GLY A 156 -8.22 -3.97 4.50
N GLY A 157 -9.21 -4.35 5.30
CA GLY A 157 -10.47 -4.94 4.83
C GLY A 157 -10.38 -6.44 4.52
N THR A 158 -10.96 -6.88 3.41
CA THR A 158 -11.14 -8.30 3.09
C THR A 158 -10.77 -8.63 1.64
N SER A 159 -9.99 -9.68 1.45
CA SER A 159 -9.75 -10.31 0.15
C SER A 159 -10.89 -11.27 -0.20
N PHE A 160 -12.01 -10.75 -0.70
CA PHE A 160 -13.18 -11.57 -1.07
C PHE A 160 -12.90 -12.54 -2.22
N GLY A 161 -13.64 -13.65 -2.25
CA GLY A 161 -13.57 -14.63 -3.33
C GLY A 161 -12.17 -15.26 -3.44
N PHE A 162 -11.54 -15.12 -4.61
CA PHE A 162 -10.21 -15.65 -4.91
C PHE A 162 -9.19 -14.52 -5.18
N MET A 163 -9.36 -13.38 -4.51
CA MET A 163 -8.53 -12.20 -4.71
C MET A 163 -7.26 -12.19 -3.83
N ASN A 164 -7.08 -13.17 -2.95
CA ASN A 164 -5.89 -13.26 -2.10
C ASN A 164 -4.63 -13.55 -2.95
N GLY A 165 -3.49 -13.02 -2.51
CA GLY A 165 -2.20 -13.38 -3.07
C GLY A 165 -1.56 -14.58 -2.37
N ALA A 166 -0.25 -14.71 -2.61
CA ALA A 166 0.63 -15.60 -1.87
C ALA A 166 2.07 -15.08 -1.94
N ASN A 167 2.88 -15.46 -0.96
CA ASN A 167 4.33 -15.31 -1.02
C ASN A 167 4.99 -16.64 -1.41
N GLY A 168 6.14 -16.53 -2.06
CA GLY A 168 7.02 -17.65 -2.38
C GLY A 168 8.40 -17.09 -2.72
N PHE A 169 9.44 -17.70 -2.17
CA PHE A 169 10.81 -17.33 -2.55
C PHE A 169 11.25 -18.23 -3.69
N GLN A 170 11.99 -17.69 -4.68
CA GLN A 170 12.43 -18.44 -5.86
C GLN A 170 13.11 -19.78 -5.51
N ASP A 171 13.77 -19.84 -4.34
CA ASP A 171 14.50 -21.02 -3.86
C ASP A 171 13.76 -21.81 -2.74
N SER A 172 12.64 -21.30 -2.20
CA SER A 172 11.84 -22.03 -1.23
C SER A 172 10.67 -22.73 -1.92
N ARG A 173 10.53 -24.05 -1.73
CA ARG A 173 9.32 -24.79 -2.14
C ARG A 173 8.09 -24.44 -1.26
N LEU A 174 8.12 -23.29 -0.60
CA LEU A 174 7.12 -22.86 0.38
C LEU A 174 6.23 -21.81 -0.29
N TYR A 175 5.08 -22.27 -0.77
CA TYR A 175 3.97 -21.41 -1.18
C TYR A 175 3.18 -21.02 0.07
N GLN A 176 3.11 -19.73 0.36
CA GLN A 176 2.47 -19.17 1.56
C GLN A 176 1.26 -18.33 1.14
N PRO A 177 0.05 -18.92 1.06
CA PRO A 177 -1.15 -18.18 0.70
C PRO A 177 -1.58 -17.27 1.85
N GLN A 178 -1.94 -16.03 1.52
CA GLN A 178 -2.53 -15.11 2.49
C GLN A 178 -4.00 -15.47 2.76
N PRO A 179 -4.52 -15.21 3.98
CA PRO A 179 -5.90 -15.50 4.32
C PRO A 179 -6.90 -14.53 3.67
N THR A 180 -8.18 -14.83 3.85
CA THR A 180 -9.28 -13.97 3.37
C THR A 180 -9.31 -12.62 4.10
N SER A 181 -9.06 -12.62 5.41
CA SER A 181 -8.95 -11.38 6.17
C SER A 181 -7.71 -10.61 5.71
N TYR A 182 -7.88 -9.33 5.44
CA TYR A 182 -6.79 -8.38 5.26
C TYR A 182 -6.87 -7.32 6.37
N ASP A 183 -7.26 -7.70 7.60
CA ASP A 183 -7.32 -6.81 8.77
C ASP A 183 -6.00 -6.05 8.98
N TYR A 184 -4.89 -6.75 8.73
CA TYR A 184 -3.52 -6.22 8.75
C TYR A 184 -3.06 -5.74 10.14
N ASP A 185 -3.87 -5.89 11.19
CA ASP A 185 -3.74 -5.13 12.43
C ASP A 185 -3.64 -3.61 12.13
N ALA A 186 -4.47 -3.15 11.19
CA ALA A 186 -4.52 -1.76 10.77
C ALA A 186 -5.16 -0.85 11.85
N PRO A 187 -4.99 0.49 11.74
CA PRO A 187 -5.69 1.44 12.60
C PRO A 187 -7.20 1.25 12.65
N LEU A 188 -7.83 0.91 11.52
CA LEU A 188 -9.20 0.41 11.44
C LEU A 188 -9.17 -1.10 11.21
N THR A 189 -10.03 -1.84 11.92
CA THR A 189 -10.15 -3.30 11.72
C THR A 189 -10.69 -3.63 10.34
N GLU A 190 -10.70 -4.91 9.97
CA GLU A 190 -11.36 -5.43 8.75
C GLU A 190 -12.82 -4.94 8.59
N ALA A 191 -13.52 -4.66 9.69
CA ALA A 191 -14.90 -4.19 9.69
C ALA A 191 -15.05 -2.66 9.83
N GLY A 192 -13.94 -1.92 9.73
CA GLY A 192 -13.90 -0.46 9.85
C GLY A 192 -14.00 0.07 11.28
N ASP A 193 -13.77 -0.77 12.29
CA ASP A 193 -13.90 -0.35 13.69
C ASP A 193 -12.63 0.41 14.14
N PRO A 194 -12.74 1.62 14.73
CA PRO A 194 -11.59 2.35 15.25
C PRO A 194 -10.90 1.61 16.40
N THR A 195 -9.60 1.38 16.27
CA THR A 195 -8.78 0.71 17.31
C THR A 195 -8.04 1.70 18.21
N THR A 196 -7.37 1.22 19.26
CA THR A 196 -6.39 2.03 20.01
C THR A 196 -5.35 2.66 19.10
N LYS A 197 -4.95 1.96 18.02
CA LYS A 197 -3.95 2.44 17.05
C LYS A 197 -4.45 3.64 16.26
N TYR A 198 -5.73 3.67 15.88
CA TYR A 198 -6.37 4.84 15.28
C TYR A 198 -6.22 6.09 16.15
N PHE A 199 -6.56 5.99 17.44
CA PHE A 199 -6.55 7.14 18.34
C PHE A 199 -5.14 7.68 18.58
N VAL A 200 -4.14 6.83 18.81
CA VAL A 200 -2.75 7.31 19.01
C VAL A 200 -2.14 7.90 17.74
N ILE A 201 -2.52 7.41 16.55
CA ILE A 201 -2.12 8.01 15.27
C ILE A 201 -2.74 9.39 15.12
N MET A 202 -4.04 9.53 15.40
CA MET A 202 -4.75 10.82 15.36
C MET A 202 -4.11 11.83 16.32
N GLU A 203 -3.81 11.44 17.56
CA GLU A 203 -3.12 12.27 18.54
C GLU A 203 -1.71 12.67 18.08
N THR A 204 -1.00 11.77 17.40
CA THR A 204 0.33 12.06 16.86
C THR A 204 0.26 13.08 15.72
N ILE A 205 -0.68 12.92 14.79
CA ILE A 205 -0.91 13.86 13.69
C ILE A 205 -1.32 15.24 14.22
N ALA A 206 -2.12 15.30 15.29
CA ALA A 206 -2.59 16.54 15.90
C ALA A 206 -1.46 17.47 16.41
N LYS A 207 -0.24 16.95 16.60
CA LYS A 207 0.94 17.75 16.94
C LYS A 207 1.46 18.57 15.76
N TYR A 208 1.18 18.15 14.52
CA TYR A 208 1.75 18.71 13.28
C TYR A 208 0.69 19.36 12.38
N ALA A 209 -0.57 18.97 12.49
CA ALA A 209 -1.66 19.49 11.68
C ALA A 209 -2.96 19.59 12.48
N THR A 210 -3.85 20.50 12.07
CA THR A 210 -5.20 20.58 12.62
C THR A 210 -6.02 19.36 12.19
N VAL A 211 -6.53 18.60 13.16
CA VAL A 211 -7.46 17.49 12.91
C VAL A 211 -8.89 18.03 12.89
N PRO A 212 -9.75 17.58 11.96
CA PRO A 212 -11.15 17.99 11.92
C PRO A 212 -11.87 17.78 13.27
N PRO A 213 -12.64 18.76 13.75
CA PRO A 213 -13.40 18.62 14.98
C PRO A 213 -14.61 17.70 14.79
N GLY A 214 -15.03 17.04 15.86
CA GLY A 214 -16.22 16.19 15.88
C GLY A 214 -15.94 14.80 16.44
N PRO A 215 -16.99 14.03 16.76
CA PRO A 215 -16.82 12.66 17.22
C PRO A 215 -16.35 11.77 16.05
N VAL A 216 -15.42 10.86 16.36
CA VAL A 216 -15.07 9.76 15.45
C VAL A 216 -16.31 8.88 15.28
N PRO A 217 -16.71 8.51 14.05
CA PRO A 217 -17.81 7.57 13.83
C PRO A 217 -17.60 6.27 14.62
N PRO A 218 -18.63 5.76 15.32
CA PRO A 218 -18.47 4.54 16.10
C PRO A 218 -18.36 3.31 15.19
N ALA A 219 -17.84 2.23 15.77
CA ALA A 219 -17.92 0.89 15.20
C ALA A 219 -19.34 0.54 14.74
N THR A 220 -19.46 -0.15 13.60
CA THR A 220 -20.76 -0.56 13.07
C THR A 220 -21.41 -1.63 13.97
N GLN A 221 -22.74 -1.63 14.05
CA GLN A 221 -23.47 -2.63 14.85
C GLN A 221 -23.21 -4.04 14.31
N LYS A 222 -22.72 -4.93 15.17
CA LYS A 222 -22.54 -6.36 14.85
C LYS A 222 -23.72 -7.15 15.39
N PHE A 223 -24.21 -8.12 14.62
CA PHE A 223 -25.37 -8.93 14.99
C PHE A 223 -25.05 -10.43 14.90
N ALA A 224 -25.34 -11.17 15.98
CA ALA A 224 -25.19 -12.62 16.01
C ALA A 224 -26.51 -13.29 15.59
N TYR A 225 -26.67 -13.57 14.29
CA TYR A 225 -27.90 -14.18 13.73
C TYR A 225 -28.26 -15.56 14.29
N GLY A 226 -27.32 -16.23 14.96
CA GLY A 226 -27.52 -17.56 15.52
C GLY A 226 -27.23 -18.66 14.51
N LYS A 227 -27.76 -19.86 14.78
CA LYS A 227 -27.46 -21.06 14.00
C LYS A 227 -28.34 -21.15 12.76
N VAL A 228 -27.72 -21.45 11.62
CA VAL A 228 -28.42 -21.74 10.36
C VAL A 228 -28.22 -23.22 10.01
N MET A 229 -29.32 -23.96 9.85
CA MET A 229 -29.27 -25.38 9.50
C MET A 229 -29.09 -25.54 7.99
N MET A 230 -28.04 -26.28 7.58
CA MET A 230 -27.73 -26.55 6.18
C MET A 230 -28.17 -27.96 5.78
N ARG A 231 -28.61 -28.14 4.53
CA ARG A 231 -28.91 -29.45 3.93
C ARG A 231 -28.03 -29.68 2.70
N LYS A 232 -27.48 -30.89 2.54
CA LYS A 232 -26.74 -31.27 1.33
C LYS A 232 -27.68 -31.20 0.12
N VAL A 233 -27.25 -30.49 -0.93
CA VAL A 233 -28.00 -30.39 -2.18
C VAL A 233 -27.41 -31.31 -3.26
N SER A 234 -26.10 -31.22 -3.50
CA SER A 234 -25.41 -32.01 -4.53
C SER A 234 -23.93 -32.19 -4.19
N SER A 235 -23.24 -33.03 -4.96
CA SER A 235 -21.78 -33.19 -4.96
C SER A 235 -21.20 -32.56 -6.22
N ILE A 236 -19.98 -32.02 -6.15
CA ILE A 236 -19.31 -31.34 -7.28
C ILE A 236 -19.20 -32.25 -8.53
N LEU A 237 -18.99 -33.56 -8.34
CA LEU A 237 -18.68 -34.51 -9.41
C LEU A 237 -19.90 -35.06 -10.19
N ILE A 238 -21.13 -34.62 -9.91
CA ILE A 238 -22.34 -35.21 -10.53
C ILE A 238 -22.54 -34.80 -12.01
N PHE A 239 -21.80 -33.81 -12.53
CA PHE A 239 -21.96 -33.30 -13.90
C PHE A 239 -21.05 -33.92 -14.99
N CYS A 240 -20.26 -34.95 -14.69
CA CYS A 240 -19.32 -35.54 -15.67
C CYS A 240 -19.71 -36.95 -16.18
N ILE A 241 -20.90 -37.47 -15.88
CA ILE A 241 -21.32 -38.79 -16.38
C ILE A 241 -22.78 -38.76 -16.81
N THR A 242 -23.04 -38.23 -18.02
CA THR A 242 -24.11 -38.66 -18.94
C THR A 242 -23.76 -38.17 -20.33
#